data_AF-A0A1Z4BX98-F1
#
_entry.id   AF-A0A1Z4BX98-F1
#
_cell.length_a   1.000
_cell.length_b   1.000
_cell.length_c   1.000
_cell.angle_alpha   90.00
_cell.angle_beta   90.00
_cell.angle_gamma   90.00
#
_symmetry.space_group_name_H-M   'P 1'
#
loop_
_entity.id
_entity.type
_entity.pdbx_description
1 polymer ?
#
loop_
_entity_poly.entity_id
_entity_poly.type
_entity_poly.pdbx_seq_one_letter_code
_entity_poly.pdbx_strand_id
1 'polypeptide(L)'
;MNFLSDYFNPPRPLTAPRPIHCVFYSHIWTVYTLAELALVNPKTDIILELATTSHFAAALNPFNSHHESLPSLLQTTKYLHQLGSRFKDIAAPMVLAPAQAVATPTLLAALALVRSNPSPVNKAVVMVHINDAATFAAAYSEMSRFSILWDIADQPNANLPALAHILVAEDCMDAQRWGGIHLCQHPHRRLPDHPQRETALKELLAEFPLLSIA
;
A
#
# COMPACT_ATOMS: atom_id res chain seq x y z
N MET A 1 21.45 -1.45 -27.29
CA MET A 1 20.86 -0.44 -26.39
C MET A 1 21.55 -0.56 -25.05
N ASN A 2 22.29 0.46 -24.63
CA ASN A 2 23.07 0.51 -23.39
C ASN A 2 22.15 0.84 -22.21
N PHE A 3 21.92 -0.11 -21.30
CA PHE A 3 21.12 0.08 -20.07
C PHE A 3 21.98 0.33 -18.80
N LEU A 4 23.28 0.58 -18.95
CA LEU A 4 24.22 0.58 -17.83
C LEU A 4 24.76 1.96 -17.40
N SER A 5 24.33 3.07 -18.03
CA SER A 5 24.88 4.40 -17.70
C SER A 5 24.16 5.15 -16.57
N ASP A 6 22.97 4.72 -16.13
CA ASP A 6 22.13 5.56 -15.27
C ASP A 6 22.24 5.26 -13.75
N TYR A 7 23.09 4.30 -13.35
CA TYR A 7 23.12 3.78 -11.98
C TYR A 7 24.26 4.29 -11.08
N PHE A 8 25.13 5.18 -11.56
CA PHE A 8 26.16 5.82 -10.75
C PHE A 8 25.85 7.30 -10.49
N ASN A 9 24.69 7.56 -9.88
CA ASN A 9 24.55 8.78 -9.10
C ASN A 9 25.02 8.49 -7.67
N PRO A 10 25.95 9.28 -7.10
CA PRO A 10 26.33 9.13 -5.70
C PRO A 10 25.08 9.23 -4.82
N PRO A 11 25.03 8.52 -3.68
CA PRO A 11 23.89 8.60 -2.77
C PRO A 11 23.65 10.07 -2.45
N ARG A 12 22.45 10.57 -2.76
CA ARG A 12 22.03 11.91 -2.37
C ARG A 12 22.27 12.06 -0.86
N PRO A 13 22.72 13.24 -0.38
CA PRO A 13 22.81 13.51 1.05
C PRO A 13 21.49 13.12 1.72
N LEU A 14 21.54 12.65 2.97
CA LEU A 14 20.38 12.23 3.76
C LEU A 14 19.28 13.29 3.64
N THR A 15 18.38 13.09 2.69
CA THR A 15 17.24 13.97 2.46
C THR A 15 16.30 13.79 3.63
N ALA A 16 15.35 14.72 3.80
CA ALA A 16 14.24 14.52 4.72
C ALA A 16 13.68 13.08 4.61
N PRO A 17 13.28 12.46 5.73
CA PRO A 17 12.82 11.08 5.75
C PRO A 17 11.73 10.85 4.70
N ARG A 18 11.85 9.76 3.95
CA ARG A 18 10.93 9.45 2.84
C ARG A 18 9.49 9.36 3.36
N PRO A 19 8.52 10.08 2.76
CA PRO A 19 7.12 9.94 3.12
C PRO A 19 6.63 8.53 2.78
N ILE A 20 5.89 7.94 3.71
CA ILE A 20 5.18 6.68 3.51
C ILE A 20 3.68 6.95 3.54
N HIS A 21 2.98 6.57 2.49
CA HIS A 21 1.52 6.64 2.39
C HIS A 21 0.96 5.23 2.56
N CYS A 22 0.24 4.98 3.64
CA CYS A 22 -0.47 3.73 3.85
C CYS A 22 -1.82 3.78 3.12
N VAL A 23 -2.07 2.78 2.28
CA VAL A 23 -3.33 2.59 1.57
C VAL A 23 -3.92 1.26 2.04
N PHE A 24 -5.04 1.35 2.75
CA PHE A 24 -5.83 0.16 3.08
C PHE A 24 -6.65 -0.24 1.88
N TYR A 25 -6.63 -1.50 1.48
CA TYR A 25 -7.38 -1.95 0.31
C TYR A 25 -8.35 -3.09 0.66
N SER A 26 -9.51 -3.09 0.01
CA SER A 26 -10.52 -4.14 0.18
C SER A 26 -10.28 -5.35 -0.73
N HIS A 27 -9.68 -5.14 -1.91
CA HIS A 27 -9.46 -6.19 -2.91
C HIS A 27 -8.12 -6.04 -3.64
N ILE A 28 -7.53 -7.17 -4.05
CA ILE A 28 -6.23 -7.20 -4.75
C ILE A 28 -6.22 -6.48 -6.10
N TRP A 29 -7.36 -6.25 -6.75
CA TRP A 29 -7.42 -5.54 -8.04
C TRP A 29 -7.43 -4.02 -7.90
N THR A 30 -7.58 -3.50 -6.69
CA THR A 30 -7.51 -2.06 -6.43
C THR A 30 -6.12 -1.48 -6.75
N VAL A 31 -5.06 -2.29 -6.73
CA VAL A 31 -3.71 -1.85 -7.07
C VAL A 31 -3.61 -1.25 -8.47
N TYR A 32 -4.46 -1.67 -9.41
CA TYR A 32 -4.49 -1.15 -10.79
C TYR A 32 -5.05 0.28 -10.87
N THR A 33 -5.82 0.74 -9.87
CA THR A 33 -6.47 2.06 -9.89
C THR A 33 -5.67 3.14 -9.16
N LEU A 34 -4.51 2.80 -8.58
CA LEU A 34 -3.71 3.73 -7.76
C LEU A 34 -3.27 4.98 -8.53
N ALA A 35 -2.91 4.85 -9.81
CA ALA A 35 -2.47 5.99 -10.62
C ALA A 35 -3.64 6.87 -11.07
N GLU A 36 -4.77 6.26 -11.43
CA GLU A 36 -6.00 6.97 -11.81
C GLU A 36 -6.51 7.86 -10.67
N LEU A 37 -6.34 7.39 -9.43
CA LEU A 37 -6.69 8.11 -8.20
C LEU A 37 -5.57 9.02 -7.68
N ALA A 38 -4.48 9.21 -8.43
CA ALA A 38 -3.31 10.01 -8.04
C ALA A 38 -2.67 9.61 -6.70
N LEU A 39 -2.86 8.36 -6.26
CA LEU A 39 -2.25 7.81 -5.04
C LEU A 39 -0.79 7.42 -5.27
N VAL A 40 -0.39 7.18 -6.53
CA VAL A 40 1.00 6.83 -6.91
C VAL A 40 1.46 7.62 -8.13
N ASN A 41 2.72 8.06 -8.11
CA ASN A 41 3.43 8.59 -9.28
C ASN A 41 4.29 7.49 -9.93
N PRO A 42 3.96 7.04 -11.15
CA PRO A 42 4.65 5.95 -11.87
C PRO A 42 6.18 6.09 -12.00
N LYS A 43 6.68 7.33 -11.96
CA LYS A 43 8.08 7.68 -12.23
C LYS A 43 8.94 7.73 -10.98
N THR A 44 8.35 8.06 -9.83
CA THR A 44 9.12 8.41 -8.62
C THR A 44 8.78 7.57 -7.40
N ASP A 45 7.66 6.84 -7.44
CA ASP A 45 7.15 6.14 -6.28
C ASP A 45 7.38 4.63 -6.41
N ILE A 46 7.29 3.95 -5.28
CA ILE A 46 7.30 2.48 -5.20
C ILE A 46 6.09 2.00 -4.40
N ILE A 47 5.48 0.90 -4.82
CA ILE A 47 4.39 0.24 -4.10
C ILE A 47 4.99 -0.89 -3.27
N LEU A 48 4.61 -0.98 -1.99
CA LEU A 48 5.06 -2.01 -1.07
C LEU A 48 3.83 -2.73 -0.54
N GLU A 49 3.74 -4.04 -0.72
CA GLU A 49 2.73 -4.82 -0.01
C GLU A 49 3.24 -5.15 1.40
N LEU A 50 2.43 -4.85 2.42
CA LEU A 50 2.70 -5.23 3.79
C LEU A 50 1.70 -6.31 4.23
N ALA A 51 2.16 -7.56 4.19
CA ALA A 51 1.43 -8.75 4.63
C ALA A 51 2.42 -9.81 5.11
N THR A 52 1.97 -10.74 5.94
CA THR A 52 2.80 -11.87 6.40
C THR A 52 3.09 -12.83 5.24
N THR A 53 2.13 -12.99 4.33
CA THR A 53 2.24 -13.70 3.05
C THR A 53 1.54 -12.85 1.97
N SER A 54 2.06 -12.81 0.75
CA SER A 54 1.49 -11.98 -0.32
C SER A 54 0.09 -12.41 -0.76
N HIS A 55 -0.84 -11.45 -0.74
CA HIS A 55 -2.16 -11.52 -1.37
C HIS A 55 -2.07 -11.24 -2.87
N PHE A 56 -1.17 -10.34 -3.28
CA PHE A 56 -1.02 -9.95 -4.69
C PHE A 56 -0.30 -10.99 -5.55
N ALA A 57 0.62 -11.80 -4.98
CA ALA A 57 1.43 -12.74 -5.74
C ALA A 57 0.60 -13.71 -6.58
N ALA A 58 -0.51 -14.22 -6.03
CA ALA A 58 -1.41 -15.13 -6.74
C ALA A 58 -2.07 -14.49 -7.98
N ALA A 59 -2.31 -13.18 -7.98
CA ALA A 59 -2.92 -12.46 -9.09
C ALA A 59 -1.91 -11.86 -10.08
N LEU A 60 -0.77 -11.39 -9.58
CA LEU A 60 0.20 -10.65 -10.39
C LEU A 60 1.32 -11.55 -10.92
N ASN A 61 1.62 -12.67 -10.27
CA ASN A 61 2.76 -13.50 -10.60
C ASN A 61 2.58 -14.98 -10.18
N PRO A 62 1.57 -15.68 -10.71
CA PRO A 62 1.22 -17.03 -10.26
C PRO A 62 2.32 -18.08 -10.50
N PHE A 63 3.35 -17.77 -11.29
CA PHE A 63 4.38 -18.73 -11.70
C PHE A 63 5.76 -18.48 -11.09
N ASN A 64 5.96 -17.39 -10.34
CA ASN A 64 7.26 -17.11 -9.72
C ASN A 64 7.13 -17.03 -8.20
N SER A 65 7.62 -18.06 -7.52
CA SER A 65 7.70 -18.15 -6.05
C SER A 65 8.87 -17.37 -5.45
N HIS A 66 9.76 -16.83 -6.28
CA HIS A 66 10.98 -16.16 -5.84
C HIS A 66 10.98 -14.69 -6.28
N HIS A 67 10.52 -13.84 -5.38
CA HIS A 67 10.68 -12.39 -5.46
C HIS A 67 11.31 -11.87 -4.17
N GLU A 68 12.06 -10.78 -4.29
CA GLU A 68 12.53 -10.05 -3.11
C GLU A 68 11.34 -9.35 -2.44
N SER A 69 11.35 -9.31 -1.11
CA SER A 69 10.27 -8.74 -0.31
C SER A 69 10.83 -7.76 0.71
N LEU A 70 9.95 -7.05 1.42
CA LEU A 70 10.36 -6.01 2.36
C LEU A 70 11.43 -6.48 3.37
N PRO A 71 11.36 -7.68 3.98
CA PRO A 71 12.40 -8.20 4.87
C PRO A 71 13.82 -8.24 4.27
N SER A 72 13.97 -8.27 2.94
CA SER A 72 15.27 -8.21 2.28
C SER A 72 16.02 -6.90 2.57
N LEU A 73 15.33 -5.82 2.99
CA LEU A 73 15.98 -4.58 3.43
C LEU A 73 16.80 -4.73 4.72
N LEU A 74 16.50 -5.75 5.52
CA LEU A 74 17.30 -6.04 6.72
C LEU A 74 18.70 -6.56 6.36
N GLN A 75 18.92 -6.93 5.10
CA GLN A 75 20.23 -7.30 4.58
C GLN A 75 20.94 -6.02 4.11
N THR A 76 22.14 -5.77 4.65
CA THR A 76 22.86 -4.48 4.59
C THR A 76 23.26 -4.00 3.19
N THR A 77 23.09 -4.82 2.15
CA THR A 77 23.55 -4.52 0.78
C THR A 77 22.44 -4.07 -0.16
N LYS A 78 21.18 -4.07 0.28
CA LYS A 78 20.02 -3.84 -0.59
C LYS A 78 19.43 -2.44 -0.44
N TYR A 79 19.11 -1.84 -1.57
CA TYR A 79 18.38 -0.57 -1.64
C TYR A 79 16.92 -0.80 -2.03
N LEU A 80 16.01 0.06 -1.55
CA LEU A 80 14.56 -0.09 -1.74
C LEU A 80 14.14 -0.21 -3.20
N HIS A 81 14.71 0.62 -4.07
CA HIS A 81 14.39 0.62 -5.51
C HIS A 81 14.83 -0.67 -6.22
N GLN A 82 15.76 -1.43 -5.65
CA GLN A 82 16.26 -2.68 -6.23
C GLN A 82 15.32 -3.85 -5.95
N LEU A 83 14.51 -3.77 -4.89
CA LEU A 83 13.53 -4.81 -4.55
C LEU A 83 12.30 -4.78 -5.46
N GLY A 84 12.02 -3.62 -6.07
CA GLY A 84 10.81 -3.40 -6.85
C GLY A 84 10.84 -4.10 -8.21
N SER A 85 9.80 -4.88 -8.51
CA SER A 85 9.57 -5.48 -9.82
C SER A 85 8.51 -4.70 -10.59
N ARG A 86 8.60 -4.69 -11.93
CA ARG A 86 7.55 -4.14 -12.79
C ARG A 86 6.56 -5.25 -13.14
N PHE A 87 5.29 -5.01 -12.86
CA PHE A 87 4.19 -5.89 -13.24
C PHE A 87 3.36 -5.23 -14.34
N LYS A 88 2.76 -6.05 -15.19
CA LYS A 88 1.91 -5.56 -16.27
C LYS A 88 0.75 -4.76 -15.69
N ASP A 89 0.48 -3.59 -16.28
CA ASP A 89 -0.62 -2.70 -15.93
C ASP A 89 -0.55 -2.10 -14.50
N ILE A 90 0.52 -2.36 -13.73
CA ILE A 90 0.79 -1.71 -12.44
C ILE A 90 1.65 -0.46 -12.67
N ALA A 91 1.15 0.67 -12.17
CA ALA A 91 1.70 2.00 -12.45
C ALA A 91 3.15 2.21 -12.00
N ALA A 92 3.54 1.65 -10.86
CA ALA A 92 4.87 1.83 -10.26
C ALA A 92 5.55 0.47 -10.01
N PRO A 93 6.88 0.43 -9.82
CA PRO A 93 7.52 -0.78 -9.35
C PRO A 93 6.91 -1.21 -8.01
N MET A 94 6.72 -2.51 -7.83
CA MET A 94 6.08 -3.07 -6.66
C MET A 94 6.97 -4.11 -5.98
N VAL A 95 7.06 -4.02 -4.66
CA VAL A 95 7.65 -5.03 -3.80
C VAL A 95 6.50 -5.84 -3.22
N LEU A 96 6.40 -7.10 -3.61
CA LEU A 96 5.39 -8.01 -3.07
C LEU A 96 5.79 -8.42 -1.65
N ALA A 97 4.80 -8.74 -0.83
CA ALA A 97 5.03 -9.35 0.48
C ALA A 97 5.67 -10.74 0.32
N PRO A 98 6.25 -11.33 1.36
CA PRO A 98 6.93 -12.62 1.27
C PRO A 98 6.04 -13.74 0.70
N ALA A 99 6.64 -14.66 -0.06
CA ALA A 99 5.95 -15.87 -0.54
C ALA A 99 5.72 -16.91 0.58
N GLN A 100 6.54 -16.86 1.63
CA GLN A 100 6.38 -17.66 2.84
C GLN A 100 6.11 -16.75 4.02
N ALA A 101 5.29 -17.22 4.96
CA ALA A 101 4.91 -16.43 6.12
C ALA A 101 6.13 -15.89 6.88
N VAL A 102 6.22 -14.57 7.01
CA VAL A 102 7.21 -13.88 7.84
C VAL A 102 6.52 -13.28 9.05
N ALA A 103 7.19 -13.34 10.20
CA ALA A 103 6.67 -12.79 11.45
C ALA A 103 6.49 -11.27 11.37
N THR A 104 5.38 -10.77 11.92
CA THR A 104 5.04 -9.34 11.94
C THR A 104 6.19 -8.44 12.44
N PRO A 105 6.91 -8.75 13.54
CA PRO A 105 8.00 -7.90 14.01
C PRO A 105 9.13 -7.71 12.97
N THR A 106 9.41 -8.74 12.16
CA THR A 106 10.41 -8.67 11.09
C THR A 106 9.95 -7.72 9.98
N LEU A 107 8.67 -7.76 9.62
CA LEU A 107 8.09 -6.86 8.63
C LEU A 107 8.10 -5.40 9.13
N LEU A 108 7.76 -5.17 10.39
CA LEU A 108 7.78 -3.85 11.02
C LEU A 108 9.20 -3.27 11.07
N ALA A 109 10.18 -4.09 11.45
CA ALA A 109 11.59 -3.68 11.44
C ALA A 109 12.07 -3.30 10.03
N ALA A 110 11.69 -4.08 9.02
CA ALA A 110 12.04 -3.79 7.64
C ALA A 110 11.34 -2.53 7.10
N LEU A 111 10.08 -2.30 7.49
CA LEU A 111 9.33 -1.11 7.16
C LEU A 111 9.97 0.16 7.76
N ALA A 112 10.49 0.11 8.99
CA ALA A 112 11.20 1.24 9.59
C ALA A 112 12.43 1.67 8.76
N LEU A 113 13.08 0.73 8.06
CA LEU A 113 14.18 1.03 7.14
C LEU A 113 13.73 1.73 5.86
N VAL A 114 12.45 1.64 5.47
CA VAL A 114 11.95 2.28 4.23
C VAL A 114 12.15 3.80 4.27
N ARG A 115 12.12 4.45 5.44
CA ARG A 115 12.29 5.90 5.56
C ARG A 115 13.72 6.36 5.37
N SER A 116 14.69 5.55 5.83
CA SER A 116 16.11 5.89 5.92
C SER A 116 16.97 5.19 4.86
N ASN A 117 16.46 4.15 4.19
CA ASN A 117 17.18 3.43 3.14
C ASN A 117 17.46 4.36 1.95
N PRO A 118 18.74 4.56 1.56
CA PRO A 118 19.10 5.40 0.42
C PRO A 118 18.47 4.89 -0.88
N SER A 119 17.67 5.72 -1.54
CA SER A 119 16.99 5.31 -2.78
C SER A 119 16.51 6.54 -3.56
N PRO A 120 16.49 6.50 -4.91
CA PRO A 120 15.94 7.57 -5.74
C PRO A 120 14.41 7.67 -5.65
N VAL A 121 13.75 6.75 -4.96
CA VAL A 121 12.30 6.77 -4.70
C VAL A 121 11.94 7.96 -3.82
N ASN A 122 10.95 8.74 -4.25
CA ASN A 122 10.46 9.91 -3.53
C ASN A 122 9.41 9.55 -2.46
N LYS A 123 8.53 8.59 -2.73
CA LYS A 123 7.45 8.17 -1.83
C LYS A 123 7.27 6.65 -1.89
N ALA A 124 7.04 6.04 -0.73
CA ALA A 124 6.60 4.65 -0.66
C ALA A 124 5.09 4.61 -0.41
N VAL A 125 4.35 3.85 -1.22
CA VAL A 125 2.93 3.55 -1.02
C VAL A 125 2.82 2.15 -0.44
N VAL A 126 2.53 2.05 0.85
CA VAL A 126 2.37 0.78 1.56
C VAL A 126 0.92 0.34 1.46
N MET A 127 0.69 -0.80 0.81
CA MET A 127 -0.62 -1.43 0.65
C MET A 127 -0.84 -2.44 1.77
N VAL A 128 -1.89 -2.26 2.56
CA VAL A 128 -2.31 -3.19 3.63
C VAL A 128 -3.72 -3.67 3.32
N HIS A 129 -3.94 -5.00 3.28
CA HIS A 129 -5.29 -5.51 3.12
C HIS A 129 -6.11 -5.10 4.35
N ILE A 130 -7.37 -4.67 4.17
CA ILE A 130 -8.15 -4.13 5.29
C ILE A 130 -8.30 -5.13 6.46
N ASN A 131 -8.41 -6.42 6.13
CA ASN A 131 -8.46 -7.51 7.11
C ASN A 131 -7.18 -7.64 7.97
N ASP A 132 -6.03 -7.15 7.48
CA ASP A 132 -4.74 -7.24 8.17
C ASP A 132 -4.40 -5.94 8.93
N ALA A 133 -5.27 -4.93 8.90
CA ALA A 133 -5.00 -3.62 9.47
C ALA A 133 -4.61 -3.70 10.96
N ALA A 134 -5.35 -4.46 11.77
CA ALA A 134 -5.04 -4.61 13.20
C ALA A 134 -3.66 -5.23 13.44
N THR A 135 -3.21 -6.14 12.56
CA THR A 135 -1.91 -6.81 12.67
C THR A 135 -0.74 -5.84 12.55
N PHE A 136 -0.89 -4.76 11.77
CA PHE A 136 0.18 -3.82 11.47
C PHE A 136 0.01 -2.44 12.13
N ALA A 137 -0.92 -2.30 13.07
CA ALA A 137 -1.21 -1.02 13.74
C ALA A 137 0.05 -0.35 14.34
N ALA A 138 0.96 -1.15 14.91
CA ALA A 138 2.22 -0.66 15.49
C ALA A 138 3.16 0.03 14.47
N ALA A 139 2.93 -0.11 13.17
CA ALA A 139 3.69 0.57 12.12
C ALA A 139 3.10 1.94 11.73
N TYR A 140 1.90 2.30 12.19
CA TYR A 140 1.19 3.48 11.69
C TYR A 140 1.87 4.79 12.09
N SER A 141 2.62 4.82 13.19
CA SER A 141 3.48 5.94 13.57
C SER A 141 4.57 6.25 12.53
N GLU A 142 4.96 5.29 11.70
CA GLU A 142 5.95 5.48 10.62
C GLU A 142 5.34 6.05 9.34
N MET A 143 4.02 6.14 9.26
CA MET A 143 3.29 6.57 8.07
C MET A 143 2.97 8.06 8.13
N SER A 144 3.16 8.73 7.00
CA SER A 144 2.88 10.16 6.83
C SER A 144 1.45 10.46 6.39
N ARG A 145 0.79 9.52 5.70
CA ARG A 145 -0.57 9.68 5.17
C ARG A 145 -1.30 8.35 5.13
N PHE A 146 -2.62 8.38 5.25
CA PHE A 146 -3.51 7.22 5.19
C PHE A 146 -4.63 7.46 4.19
N SER A 147 -4.96 6.45 3.40
CA SER A 147 -6.15 6.43 2.55
C SER A 147 -6.79 5.05 2.61
N ILE A 148 -8.08 4.98 2.33
CA ILE A 148 -8.76 3.71 2.08
C ILE A 148 -9.09 3.65 0.60
N LEU A 149 -8.82 2.52 -0.02
CA LEU A 149 -9.18 2.22 -1.39
C LEU A 149 -10.17 1.04 -1.39
N TRP A 150 -11.43 1.37 -1.64
CA TRP A 150 -12.53 0.41 -1.57
C TRP A 150 -13.01 0.06 -2.97
N ASP A 151 -12.99 -1.23 -3.32
CA ASP A 151 -13.64 -1.74 -4.52
C ASP A 151 -15.15 -1.83 -4.26
N ILE A 152 -15.97 -1.10 -5.02
CA ILE A 152 -17.44 -1.09 -4.88
C ILE A 152 -18.03 -2.50 -5.08
N ALA A 153 -17.30 -3.40 -5.76
CA ALA A 153 -17.72 -4.79 -5.88
C ALA A 153 -17.62 -5.58 -4.54
N ASP A 154 -16.94 -5.07 -3.52
CA ASP A 154 -16.89 -5.71 -2.20
C ASP A 154 -18.05 -5.26 -1.31
N GLN A 155 -18.59 -6.21 -0.55
CA GLN A 155 -19.59 -5.90 0.47
C GLN A 155 -18.92 -5.16 1.62
N PRO A 156 -19.49 -4.02 2.08
CA PRO A 156 -19.06 -3.39 3.32
C PRO A 156 -19.07 -4.42 4.46
N ASN A 157 -18.02 -4.40 5.27
CA ASN A 157 -17.87 -5.35 6.36
C ASN A 157 -17.36 -4.67 7.63
N ALA A 158 -17.39 -5.39 8.75
CA ALA A 158 -17.01 -4.88 10.06
C ALA A 158 -15.54 -4.41 10.17
N ASN A 159 -14.67 -4.77 9.21
CA ASN A 159 -13.27 -4.36 9.22
C ASN A 159 -13.10 -2.87 8.89
N LEU A 160 -14.05 -2.25 8.19
CA LEU A 160 -14.00 -0.82 7.88
C LEU A 160 -14.24 0.05 9.15
N PRO A 161 -15.29 -0.19 9.95
CA PRO A 161 -15.41 0.38 11.30
C PRO A 161 -14.21 0.09 12.21
N ALA A 162 -13.74 -1.15 12.24
CA ALA A 162 -12.61 -1.53 13.07
C ALA A 162 -11.33 -0.76 12.70
N LEU A 163 -11.08 -0.58 11.39
CA LEU A 163 -9.98 0.24 10.90
C LEU A 163 -10.11 1.69 11.37
N ALA A 164 -11.30 2.30 11.29
CA ALA A 164 -11.51 3.65 11.81
C ALA A 164 -11.11 3.77 13.29
N HIS A 165 -11.56 2.83 14.13
CA HIS A 165 -11.19 2.82 15.55
C HIS A 165 -9.68 2.71 15.77
N ILE A 166 -8.99 1.88 14.99
CA ILE A 166 -7.53 1.76 15.05
C ILE A 166 -6.88 3.10 14.64
N LEU A 167 -7.32 3.72 13.55
CA LEU A 167 -6.74 4.98 13.09
C LEU A 167 -7.00 6.15 14.07
N VAL A 168 -8.12 6.16 14.80
CA VAL A 168 -8.32 7.10 15.93
C VAL A 168 -7.33 6.80 17.04
N ALA A 169 -7.22 5.55 17.47
CA ALA A 169 -6.39 5.15 18.60
C ALA A 169 -4.90 5.44 18.36
N GLU A 170 -4.45 5.34 17.12
CA GLU A 170 -3.07 5.62 16.68
C GLU A 170 -2.85 7.08 16.23
N ASP A 171 -3.81 7.98 16.49
CA ASP A 171 -3.75 9.42 16.14
C ASP A 171 -3.42 9.67 14.64
N CYS A 172 -4.03 8.87 13.77
CA CYS A 172 -3.78 8.87 12.33
C CYS A 172 -4.84 9.64 11.53
N MET A 173 -5.93 10.08 12.18
CA MET A 173 -7.06 10.79 11.56
C MET A 173 -7.04 12.29 11.87
N ASP A 174 -6.00 12.97 11.40
CA ASP A 174 -5.93 14.43 11.38
C ASP A 174 -5.96 14.98 9.94
N ALA A 175 -6.11 16.31 9.79
CA ALA A 175 -6.22 16.96 8.49
C ALA A 175 -4.95 16.87 7.61
N GLN A 176 -3.80 16.55 8.19
CA GLN A 176 -2.52 16.40 7.47
C GLN A 176 -2.31 14.95 7.00
N ARG A 177 -2.70 13.97 7.82
CA ARG A 177 -2.46 12.54 7.62
C ARG A 177 -3.62 11.84 6.93
N TRP A 178 -4.85 12.29 7.11
CA TRP A 178 -6.01 11.63 6.51
C TRP A 178 -6.22 12.02 5.05
N GLY A 179 -6.32 11.03 4.18
CA GLY A 179 -6.51 11.15 2.75
C GLY A 179 -7.90 10.78 2.24
N GLY A 180 -8.77 10.28 3.11
CA GLY A 180 -10.15 9.90 2.79
C GLY A 180 -10.28 8.51 2.17
N ILE A 181 -11.53 8.19 1.82
CA ILE A 181 -11.92 6.94 1.19
C ILE A 181 -12.10 7.16 -0.31
N HIS A 182 -11.35 6.42 -1.10
CA HIS A 182 -11.45 6.41 -2.56
C HIS A 182 -12.24 5.18 -2.99
N LEU A 183 -13.35 5.42 -3.68
CA LEU A 183 -14.12 4.35 -4.28
C LEU A 183 -13.56 4.02 -5.66
N CYS A 184 -13.42 2.73 -5.96
CA CYS A 184 -12.95 2.27 -7.25
C CYS A 184 -13.79 1.09 -7.74
N GLN A 185 -13.71 0.82 -9.04
CA GLN A 185 -14.33 -0.33 -9.66
C GLN A 185 -13.36 -0.87 -10.70
N HIS A 186 -12.84 -2.08 -10.48
CA HIS A 186 -12.00 -2.71 -11.50
C HIS A 186 -12.87 -3.13 -12.71
N PRO A 187 -12.43 -2.91 -13.96
CA PRO A 187 -13.20 -3.29 -15.15
C PRO A 187 -13.62 -4.77 -15.19
N HIS A 188 -12.84 -5.65 -14.56
CA HIS A 188 -13.14 -7.09 -14.47
C HIS A 188 -14.15 -7.48 -13.38
N ARG A 189 -14.59 -6.56 -12.50
CA ARG A 189 -15.63 -6.81 -11.45
C ARG A 189 -16.86 -5.95 -11.59
N ARG A 190 -17.25 -5.62 -12.82
CA ARG A 190 -18.53 -4.95 -13.07
C ARG A 190 -19.65 -5.88 -12.62
N LEU A 191 -20.33 -5.51 -11.54
CA LEU A 191 -21.53 -6.19 -11.08
C LEU A 191 -22.75 -5.29 -11.36
N PRO A 192 -23.93 -5.86 -11.66
CA PRO A 192 -25.14 -5.07 -11.89
C PRO A 192 -25.65 -4.36 -10.63
N ASP A 193 -25.21 -4.78 -9.44
CA ASP A 193 -25.65 -4.26 -8.13
C ASP A 193 -24.70 -3.20 -7.52
N HIS A 194 -23.81 -2.60 -8.32
CA HIS A 194 -22.87 -1.57 -7.84
C HIS A 194 -23.55 -0.38 -7.15
N PRO A 195 -24.66 0.19 -7.68
CA PRO A 195 -25.33 1.30 -7.01
C PRO A 195 -25.83 0.95 -5.61
N GLN A 196 -26.35 -0.27 -5.41
CA GLN A 196 -26.82 -0.73 -4.11
C GLN A 196 -25.67 -0.90 -3.12
N ARG A 197 -24.53 -1.45 -3.56
CA ARG A 197 -23.33 -1.59 -2.72
C ARG A 197 -22.72 -0.25 -2.34
N GLU A 198 -22.68 0.68 -3.28
CA GLU A 198 -22.23 2.06 -3.02
C GLU A 198 -23.13 2.76 -2.00
N THR A 199 -24.45 2.62 -2.12
CA THR A 199 -25.40 3.14 -1.12
C THR A 199 -25.17 2.51 0.25
N ALA A 200 -25.07 1.18 0.34
CA ALA A 200 -24.83 0.49 1.60
C ALA A 200 -23.50 0.92 2.26
N LEU A 201 -22.47 1.17 1.46
CA LEU A 201 -21.20 1.71 1.95
C LEU A 201 -21.37 3.13 2.50
N LYS A 202 -22.08 4.01 1.77
CA LYS A 202 -22.35 5.38 2.23
C LYS A 202 -23.16 5.40 3.52
N GLU A 203 -24.15 4.52 3.65
CA GLU A 203 -24.94 4.36 4.87
C GLU A 203 -24.07 3.93 6.05
N LEU A 204 -23.20 2.93 5.85
CA LEU A 204 -22.23 2.53 6.87
C LEU A 204 -21.30 3.69 7.25
N LEU A 205 -20.78 4.43 6.27
CA LEU A 205 -19.88 5.57 6.52
C LEU A 205 -20.56 6.75 7.20
N ALA A 206 -21.88 6.91 7.08
CA ALA A 206 -22.62 7.95 7.78
C ALA A 206 -22.53 7.80 9.31
N GLU A 207 -22.30 6.60 9.81
CA GLU A 207 -22.08 6.32 11.23
C GLU A 207 -20.65 6.70 11.69
N PHE A 208 -19.72 6.93 10.75
CA PHE A 208 -18.31 7.24 11.00
C PHE A 208 -17.94 8.56 10.30
N PRO A 209 -18.34 9.73 10.83
CA PRO A 209 -18.16 11.02 10.16
C PRO A 209 -16.69 11.40 9.92
N LEU A 210 -15.74 10.76 10.62
CA LEU A 210 -14.31 10.92 10.39
C LEU A 210 -13.84 10.22 9.10
N LEU A 211 -14.58 9.21 8.62
CA LEU A 211 -14.35 8.50 7.38
C LEU A 211 -15.11 9.18 6.22
N SER A 212 -14.57 10.30 5.72
CA SER A 212 -15.13 10.96 4.53
C SER A 212 -14.67 10.30 3.23
N ILE A 213 -15.56 10.24 2.25
CA ILE A 213 -15.21 9.92 0.85
C ILE A 213 -14.42 11.11 0.29
N ALA A 214 -13.31 10.81 -0.39
CA ALA A 214 -12.39 11.78 -1.00
C ALA A 214 -12.77 12.17 -2.42
#